data_AF-A0A139XX91-F1
#
_entry.id   AF-A0A139XX91-F1
#
_cell.length_a   1.000
_cell.length_b   1.000
_cell.length_c   1.000
_cell.angle_alpha   90.00
_cell.angle_beta   90.00
_cell.angle_gamma   90.00
#
_symmetry.space_group_name_H-M   'P 1'
#
loop_
_entity.id
_entity.type
_entity.pdbx_description
1 polymer ?
#
loop_
_entity_poly.entity_id
_entity_poly.type
_entity_poly.pdbx_seq_one_letter_code
_entity_poly.pdbx_strand_id
1 'polypeptide(L)'
;MATRGEALSSEGDENIEQSQGHRGTHADRPKCTIVHLDLGIGGAEHLIVLAALAMQGRDSTSERADSRGQQKAEENGSRADDGYDVEVITTRHDRNRCFPATVDGRLKVFEYGHFLPRSIFGKAVAFCSLLRMLWLVLVIFVTGRWRRNVIINDQVAAVNPLLSFFCEK
;
A
#
# COMPACT_ATOMS: atom_id res chain seq x y z
N MET A 1 68.86 11.26 -26.07
CA MET A 1 67.90 11.89 -27.02
C MET A 1 67.04 10.76 -27.58
N ALA A 2 65.72 10.64 -27.38
CA ALA A 2 64.68 11.62 -26.97
C ALA A 2 64.54 12.78 -27.98
N THR A 3 63.39 13.13 -28.58
CA THR A 3 61.99 12.58 -28.61
C THR A 3 61.44 12.67 -30.06
N ARG A 4 60.16 12.47 -30.48
CA ARG A 4 58.82 12.24 -29.87
C ARG A 4 57.95 11.48 -30.88
N GLY A 5 56.98 10.68 -30.39
CA GLY A 5 55.68 10.40 -31.07
C GLY A 5 55.73 9.54 -32.34
N GLU A 6 54.59 9.11 -32.92
CA GLU A 6 53.20 9.24 -32.46
C GLU A 6 52.43 7.93 -32.70
N ALA A 7 51.49 7.62 -31.80
CA ALA A 7 50.46 6.60 -31.98
C ALA A 7 49.23 7.04 -31.19
N LEU A 8 48.06 7.18 -31.84
CA LEU A 8 46.73 7.07 -31.21
C LEU A 8 45.61 7.11 -32.28
N SER A 9 44.94 5.97 -32.47
CA SER A 9 43.61 5.84 -33.08
C SER A 9 43.12 4.41 -32.80
N SER A 10 42.47 4.09 -31.69
CA SER A 10 41.19 4.59 -31.13
C SER A 10 39.93 3.94 -31.75
N GLU A 11 39.92 2.60 -31.79
CA GLU A 11 38.71 1.78 -31.93
C GLU A 11 38.59 0.90 -30.69
N GLY A 12 37.63 1.17 -29.80
CA GLY A 12 37.56 0.48 -28.50
C GLY A 12 36.62 1.08 -27.44
N ASP A 13 35.52 1.74 -27.81
CA ASP A 13 34.58 2.39 -26.87
C ASP A 13 33.09 2.18 -27.26
N GLU A 14 32.72 0.97 -27.71
CA GLU A 14 31.32 0.63 -28.07
C GLU A 14 30.78 -0.64 -27.37
N ASN A 15 30.93 -0.77 -26.03
CA ASN A 15 30.05 -1.69 -25.28
C ASN A 15 29.89 -1.40 -23.77
N ILE A 16 29.43 -0.20 -23.40
CA ILE A 16 28.99 0.11 -22.02
C ILE A 16 27.59 0.74 -22.01
N GLU A 17 26.61 0.11 -22.66
CA GLU A 17 25.21 0.59 -22.62
C GLU A 17 24.14 -0.50 -22.39
N GLN A 18 24.45 -1.52 -21.58
CA GLN A 18 23.44 -2.48 -21.07
C GLN A 18 23.42 -2.55 -19.54
N SER A 19 23.17 -1.41 -18.90
CA SER A 19 22.77 -1.33 -17.48
C SER A 19 21.72 -0.24 -17.21
N GLN A 20 20.84 0.00 -18.19
CA GLN A 20 19.65 0.82 -17.97
C GLN A 20 18.60 0.02 -17.16
N GLY A 21 18.75 0.01 -15.84
CA GLY A 21 17.82 -0.64 -14.92
C GLY A 21 16.39 -0.15 -15.15
N HIS A 22 15.46 -1.09 -15.38
CA HIS A 22 14.09 -0.81 -15.81
C HIS A 22 13.30 -0.13 -14.69
N ARG A 23 13.33 1.21 -14.66
CA ARG A 23 12.69 2.01 -13.61
C ARG A 23 11.18 2.05 -13.88
N GLY A 24 10.46 1.06 -13.34
CA GLY A 24 9.03 0.87 -13.57
C GLY A 24 8.24 2.14 -13.31
N THR A 25 7.37 2.51 -14.26
CA THR A 25 6.44 3.63 -14.05
C THR A 25 5.38 3.24 -13.01
N HIS A 26 4.70 4.20 -12.38
CA HIS A 26 3.61 3.90 -11.43
C HIS A 26 2.47 3.03 -12.00
N ALA A 27 2.37 2.87 -13.33
CA ALA A 27 1.42 1.97 -13.97
C ALA A 27 1.78 0.47 -13.84
N ASP A 28 3.06 0.17 -13.61
CA ASP A 28 3.64 -1.19 -13.53
C ASP A 28 3.78 -1.71 -12.09
N ARG A 29 3.66 -0.81 -11.09
CA ARG A 29 3.63 -1.20 -9.66
C ARG A 29 2.49 -2.20 -9.38
N PRO A 30 2.74 -3.30 -8.64
CA PRO A 30 1.71 -4.26 -8.28
C PRO A 30 0.62 -3.58 -7.44
N LYS A 31 -0.65 -3.87 -7.73
CA LYS A 31 -1.79 -3.21 -7.09
C LYS A 31 -2.17 -3.93 -5.80
N CYS A 32 -2.09 -3.22 -4.68
CA CYS A 32 -2.55 -3.68 -3.38
C CYS A 32 -3.86 -2.98 -3.02
N THR A 33 -4.72 -3.65 -2.25
CA THR A 33 -5.82 -2.96 -1.58
C THR A 33 -6.06 -3.45 -0.20
N ILE A 34 -6.33 -2.50 0.70
CA ILE A 34 -6.74 -2.78 2.05
C ILE A 34 -8.24 -2.49 2.18
N VAL A 35 -8.98 -3.44 2.73
CA VAL A 35 -10.42 -3.35 2.98
C VAL A 35 -10.63 -3.18 4.49
N HIS A 36 -11.17 -2.05 4.92
CA HIS A 36 -11.30 -1.71 6.34
C HIS A 36 -12.58 -0.90 6.60
N LEU A 37 -13.35 -1.27 7.63
CA LEU A 37 -14.74 -0.82 7.77
C LEU A 37 -14.93 0.70 7.93
N ASP A 38 -14.25 1.36 8.87
CA ASP A 38 -14.46 2.78 9.18
C ASP A 38 -13.11 3.47 9.41
N LEU A 39 -12.66 4.36 8.50
CA LEU A 39 -11.47 5.17 8.78
C LEU A 39 -11.78 6.32 9.75
N GLY A 40 -10.86 6.49 10.70
CA GLY A 40 -10.92 7.40 11.85
C GLY A 40 -9.52 7.66 12.44
N ILE A 41 -9.44 7.86 13.76
CA ILE A 41 -8.18 8.02 14.54
C ILE A 41 -7.96 6.94 15.62
N GLY A 42 -8.69 5.82 15.57
CA GLY A 42 -8.44 4.68 16.45
C GLY A 42 -7.20 3.88 16.04
N GLY A 43 -6.83 2.91 16.89
CA GLY A 43 -5.58 2.16 16.73
C GLY A 43 -5.56 1.21 15.54
N ALA A 44 -6.71 0.65 15.15
CA ALA A 44 -6.81 -0.20 13.96
C ALA A 44 -6.66 0.65 12.70
N GLU A 45 -7.33 1.80 12.66
CA GLU A 45 -7.22 2.76 11.56
C GLU A 45 -5.78 3.27 11.39
N HIS A 46 -5.07 3.52 12.50
CA HIS A 46 -3.66 3.91 12.49
C HIS A 46 -2.77 2.79 11.92
N LEU A 47 -2.95 1.54 12.36
CA LEU A 47 -2.21 0.39 11.86
C LEU A 47 -2.43 0.19 10.35
N ILE A 48 -3.68 0.31 9.89
CA ILE A 48 -4.06 0.18 8.47
C ILE A 48 -3.41 1.30 7.63
N VAL A 49 -3.43 2.56 8.10
CA VAL A 49 -2.80 3.68 7.38
C VAL A 49 -1.27 3.57 7.36
N LEU A 50 -0.63 3.14 8.47
CA LEU A 50 0.81 2.93 8.52
C LEU A 50 1.25 1.77 7.61
N ALA A 51 0.54 0.65 7.63
CA ALA A 51 0.79 -0.47 6.73
C ALA A 51 0.62 -0.06 5.26
N ALA A 52 -0.43 0.71 4.94
CA ALA A 52 -0.67 1.21 3.60
C ALA A 52 0.48 2.10 3.09
N LEU A 53 0.95 3.04 3.92
CA LEU A 53 2.07 3.93 3.59
C LEU A 53 3.40 3.17 3.46
N ALA A 54 3.67 2.19 4.34
CA ALA A 54 4.86 1.36 4.24
C ALA A 54 4.89 0.53 2.94
N MET A 55 3.73 0.02 2.51
CA MET A 55 3.59 -0.74 1.26
C MET A 55 3.72 0.10 -0.02
N GLN A 56 3.63 1.43 0.03
CA GLN A 56 3.81 2.27 -1.17
C GLN A 56 5.26 2.31 -1.68
N GLY A 57 6.22 1.81 -0.89
CA GLY A 57 7.65 1.89 -1.16
C GLY A 57 8.25 3.25 -0.79
N ARG A 58 9.58 3.37 -0.83
CA ARG A 58 10.25 4.68 -0.69
C ARG A 58 10.23 5.39 -2.05
N ASP A 59 9.35 6.37 -2.21
CA ASP A 59 9.42 7.28 -3.36
C ASP A 59 10.79 7.98 -3.34
N SER A 60 11.65 7.62 -4.30
CA SER A 60 13.09 7.93 -4.31
C SER A 60 13.43 9.42 -4.55
N THR A 61 12.41 10.28 -4.47
CA THR A 61 12.43 11.70 -4.80
C THR A 61 12.67 12.59 -3.57
N SER A 62 12.52 12.07 -2.35
CA SER A 62 12.54 12.88 -1.11
C SER A 62 13.77 12.70 -0.20
N GLU A 63 14.80 11.95 -0.59
CA GLU A 63 16.02 11.74 0.22
C GLU A 63 17.26 12.49 -0.30
N ARG A 64 17.09 13.39 -1.28
CA ARG A 64 18.17 14.26 -1.81
C ARG A 64 18.27 15.64 -1.15
N ALA A 65 17.43 15.94 -0.15
CA ALA A 65 17.28 17.29 0.38
C ALA A 65 18.03 17.59 1.70
N ASP A 66 18.32 16.59 2.55
CA ASP A 66 18.84 16.85 3.91
C ASP A 66 19.95 15.87 4.33
N SER A 67 21.16 16.11 3.82
CA SER A 67 22.34 15.27 4.03
C SER A 67 23.26 15.78 5.15
N ARG A 68 22.82 15.67 6.41
CA ARG A 68 23.71 15.87 7.58
C ARG A 68 23.28 15.17 8.88
N GLY A 69 23.30 13.83 8.89
CA GLY A 69 23.08 13.04 10.11
C GLY A 69 23.39 11.55 9.91
N GLN A 70 24.55 11.11 10.40
CA GLN A 70 25.06 9.76 10.16
C GLN A 70 24.71 8.79 11.31
N GLN A 71 24.01 7.69 11.02
CA GLN A 71 24.38 6.38 11.57
C GLN A 71 23.93 5.21 10.69
N LYS A 72 24.51 4.04 10.96
CA LYS A 72 24.67 2.91 10.02
C LYS A 72 23.99 1.66 10.58
N ALA A 73 23.25 0.96 9.73
CA ALA A 73 22.80 -0.40 9.98
C ALA A 73 22.90 -1.20 8.67
N GLU A 74 23.79 -2.19 8.65
CA GLU A 74 23.57 -3.42 7.88
C GLU A 74 22.39 -4.21 8.52
N GLU A 75 21.77 -5.23 7.91
CA GLU A 75 22.28 -6.17 6.90
C GLU A 75 21.13 -6.83 6.10
N ASN A 76 21.43 -7.36 4.90
CA ASN A 76 20.65 -8.36 4.13
C ASN A 76 19.10 -8.35 4.24
N GLY A 77 18.41 -7.66 3.32
CA GLY A 77 16.96 -7.76 3.18
C GLY A 77 16.40 -7.25 1.86
N SER A 78 16.23 -8.15 0.88
CA SER A 78 15.46 -8.01 -0.37
C SER A 78 15.84 -6.90 -1.38
N ARG A 79 15.96 -7.37 -2.63
CA ARG A 79 15.53 -6.75 -3.91
C ARG A 79 14.84 -5.40 -3.78
N ALA A 80 15.30 -4.41 -4.55
CA ALA A 80 14.67 -3.09 -4.70
C ALA A 80 13.13 -3.23 -4.80
N ASP A 81 12.45 -2.76 -3.76
CA ASP A 81 11.00 -2.91 -3.65
C ASP A 81 10.36 -1.71 -4.35
N ASP A 82 9.97 -1.91 -5.61
CA ASP A 82 9.37 -0.88 -6.48
C ASP A 82 8.07 -0.30 -5.91
N GLY A 83 7.53 -0.91 -4.85
CA GLY A 83 6.37 -0.44 -4.10
C GLY A 83 5.04 -0.86 -4.72
N TYR A 84 4.01 -0.94 -3.91
CA TYR A 84 2.66 -1.25 -4.38
C TYR A 84 1.92 0.04 -4.76
N ASP A 85 1.05 -0.04 -5.77
CA ASP A 85 -0.02 0.96 -5.90
C ASP A 85 -1.11 0.61 -4.87
N VAL A 86 -1.04 1.25 -3.70
CA VAL A 86 -1.92 0.97 -2.55
C VAL A 86 -3.14 1.90 -2.56
N GLU A 87 -4.32 1.30 -2.46
CA GLU A 87 -5.58 2.00 -2.22
C GLU A 87 -6.38 1.34 -1.09
N VAL A 88 -7.13 2.13 -0.33
CA VAL A 88 -7.98 1.67 0.77
C VAL A 88 -9.45 1.79 0.37
N ILE A 89 -10.24 0.75 0.67
CA ILE A 89 -11.69 0.71 0.48
C ILE A 89 -12.34 0.66 1.86
N THR A 90 -13.31 1.56 2.10
CA THR A 90 -13.96 1.69 3.40
C THR A 90 -15.47 1.96 3.31
N THR A 91 -16.21 1.69 4.38
CA THR A 91 -17.63 2.05 4.51
C THR A 91 -17.87 3.40 5.20
N ARG A 92 -16.82 4.11 5.67
CA ARG A 92 -16.88 5.49 6.19
C ARG A 92 -15.50 6.14 6.24
N HIS A 93 -15.35 7.40 5.79
CA HIS A 93 -14.12 8.20 5.90
C HIS A 93 -14.41 9.58 6.54
N ASP A 94 -14.20 9.72 7.84
CA ASP A 94 -14.41 11.00 8.53
C ASP A 94 -13.21 11.94 8.32
N ARG A 95 -13.26 12.77 7.28
CA ARG A 95 -12.18 13.71 6.91
C ARG A 95 -11.82 14.72 8.01
N ASN A 96 -12.72 15.00 8.96
CA ASN A 96 -12.43 15.88 10.09
C ASN A 96 -11.69 15.15 11.24
N ARG A 97 -11.66 13.81 11.18
CA ARG A 97 -11.14 12.93 12.23
C ARG A 97 -10.43 11.72 11.61
N CYS A 98 -9.52 11.97 10.67
CA CYS A 98 -8.68 10.97 10.00
C CYS A 98 -7.22 11.43 9.89
N PHE A 99 -6.33 10.48 9.59
CA PHE A 99 -4.90 10.75 9.35
C PHE A 99 -4.68 11.62 8.10
N PRO A 100 -3.80 12.65 8.15
CA PRO A 100 -3.60 13.59 7.04
C PRO A 100 -3.34 12.92 5.69
N ALA A 101 -2.54 11.85 5.67
CA ALA A 101 -2.23 11.07 4.47
C ALA A 101 -3.46 10.55 3.70
N THR A 102 -4.61 10.40 4.37
CA THR A 102 -5.88 9.96 3.74
C THR A 102 -6.71 11.12 3.17
N VAL A 103 -6.32 12.36 3.46
CA VAL A 103 -7.04 13.61 3.11
C VAL A 103 -6.22 14.47 2.15
N ASP A 104 -4.89 14.50 2.30
CA ASP A 104 -3.95 15.18 1.41
C ASP A 104 -3.64 14.43 0.10
N GLY A 105 -4.13 13.19 -0.03
CA GLY A 105 -4.05 12.39 -1.26
C GLY A 105 -2.83 11.47 -1.36
N ARG A 106 -1.93 11.45 -0.37
CA ARG A 106 -0.80 10.48 -0.34
C ARG A 106 -1.29 9.03 -0.35
N LEU A 107 -2.41 8.74 0.31
CA LEU A 107 -3.07 7.45 0.27
C LEU A 107 -4.45 7.56 -0.39
N LYS A 108 -4.66 6.77 -1.46
CA LYS A 108 -5.94 6.69 -2.18
C LYS A 108 -6.98 6.02 -1.29
N VAL A 109 -8.04 6.73 -0.88
CA VAL A 109 -9.15 6.18 -0.08
C VAL A 109 -10.47 6.32 -0.82
N PHE A 110 -11.25 5.23 -0.87
CA PHE A 110 -12.57 5.17 -1.50
C PHE A 110 -13.64 4.74 -0.50
N GLU A 111 -14.66 5.58 -0.31
CA GLU A 111 -15.80 5.29 0.56
C GLU A 111 -16.99 4.72 -0.23
N TYR A 112 -17.51 3.57 0.20
CA TYR A 112 -18.73 2.94 -0.32
C TYR A 112 -19.58 2.39 0.83
N GLY A 113 -20.82 2.84 0.99
CA GLY A 113 -21.72 2.32 2.03
C GLY A 113 -21.97 3.24 3.22
N HIS A 114 -21.83 4.56 3.04
CA HIS A 114 -22.22 5.57 4.03
C HIS A 114 -23.62 5.34 4.63
N PHE A 115 -24.55 4.83 3.80
CA PHE A 115 -25.95 4.56 4.14
C PHE A 115 -26.16 3.38 5.12
N LEU A 116 -25.18 2.48 5.27
CA LEU A 116 -25.30 1.32 6.15
C LEU A 116 -25.10 1.73 7.62
N PRO A 117 -26.02 1.40 8.54
CA PRO A 117 -25.89 1.79 9.94
C PRO A 117 -24.71 1.10 10.63
N ARG A 118 -24.08 1.77 11.60
CA ARG A 118 -23.05 1.17 12.49
C ARG A 118 -23.67 0.29 13.59
N SER A 119 -24.93 0.53 13.94
CA SER A 119 -25.69 -0.24 14.94
C SER A 119 -27.20 -0.07 14.71
N ILE A 120 -28.01 -1.01 15.22
CA ILE A 120 -29.47 -0.93 15.21
C ILE A 120 -29.92 -0.63 16.65
N PHE A 121 -30.44 0.58 16.91
CA PHE A 121 -30.78 1.08 18.25
C PHE A 121 -29.65 0.91 19.30
N GLY A 122 -28.40 1.16 18.90
CA GLY A 122 -27.21 0.98 19.74
C GLY A 122 -26.81 -0.49 19.99
N LYS A 123 -27.54 -1.46 19.42
CA LYS A 123 -27.32 -2.90 19.55
C LYS A 123 -26.87 -3.51 18.22
N ALA A 124 -26.53 -4.79 18.24
CA ALA A 124 -26.17 -5.59 17.06
C ALA A 124 -25.02 -5.01 16.20
N VAL A 125 -24.06 -4.32 16.81
CA VAL A 125 -22.89 -3.72 16.13
C VAL A 125 -22.16 -4.74 15.26
N ALA A 126 -21.85 -5.93 15.79
CA ALA A 126 -21.17 -6.98 15.06
C ALA A 126 -21.92 -7.42 13.79
N PHE A 127 -23.25 -7.56 13.86
CA PHE A 127 -24.08 -7.88 12.69
C PHE A 127 -24.08 -6.74 11.64
N CYS A 128 -24.14 -5.49 12.10
CA CYS A 128 -24.04 -4.32 11.22
C CYS A 128 -22.68 -4.25 10.52
N SER A 129 -21.58 -4.55 11.25
CA SER A 129 -20.24 -4.67 10.69
C SER A 129 -20.12 -5.81 9.66
N LEU A 130 -20.74 -6.97 9.90
CA LEU A 130 -20.78 -8.06 8.92
C LEU A 130 -21.52 -7.66 7.63
N LEU A 131 -22.65 -6.96 7.73
CA LEU A 131 -23.36 -6.42 6.55
C LEU A 131 -22.54 -5.36 5.81
N ARG A 132 -21.86 -4.46 6.53
CA ARG A 132 -20.91 -3.48 5.96
C ARG A 132 -19.75 -4.18 5.24
N MET A 133 -19.24 -5.30 5.79
CA MET A 133 -18.16 -6.07 5.15
C MET A 133 -18.63 -6.80 3.89
N LEU A 134 -19.80 -7.45 3.94
CA LEU A 134 -20.41 -8.11 2.78
C LEU A 134 -20.67 -7.11 1.64
N TRP A 135 -21.09 -5.88 1.98
CA TRP A 135 -21.25 -4.79 1.02
C TRP A 135 -19.91 -4.40 0.36
N LEU A 136 -18.81 -4.28 1.10
CA LEU A 136 -17.50 -3.99 0.51
C LEU A 136 -17.02 -5.11 -0.42
N VAL A 137 -17.22 -6.38 -0.06
CA VAL A 137 -16.90 -7.52 -0.94
C VAL A 137 -17.70 -7.45 -2.25
N LEU A 138 -19.01 -7.15 -2.17
CA LEU A 138 -19.87 -6.96 -3.35
C LEU A 138 -19.41 -5.77 -4.20
N VAL A 139 -19.05 -4.64 -3.59
CA VAL A 139 -18.48 -3.49 -4.30
C VAL A 139 -17.19 -3.86 -5.02
N ILE A 140 -16.26 -4.56 -4.37
CA ILE A 140 -14.97 -5.00 -4.95
C ILE A 140 -15.19 -5.97 -6.13
N PHE A 141 -16.20 -6.82 -6.05
CA PHE A 141 -16.61 -7.70 -7.14
C PHE A 141 -17.17 -6.90 -8.34
N VAL A 142 -18.20 -6.10 -8.11
CA VAL A 142 -18.92 -5.32 -9.15
C VAL A 142 -18.02 -4.32 -9.86
N THR A 143 -17.11 -3.67 -9.14
CA THR A 143 -16.17 -2.68 -9.71
C THR A 143 -14.97 -3.32 -10.44
N GLY A 144 -14.90 -4.65 -10.56
CA GLY A 144 -13.75 -5.36 -11.14
C GLY A 144 -12.47 -5.31 -10.30
N ARG A 145 -12.52 -4.63 -9.14
CA ARG A 145 -11.41 -4.40 -8.21
C ARG A 145 -10.94 -5.69 -7.50
N TRP A 146 -11.62 -6.82 -7.70
CA TRP A 146 -11.09 -8.14 -7.33
C TRP A 146 -9.82 -8.54 -8.14
N ARG A 147 -9.56 -7.94 -9.30
CA ARG A 147 -8.39 -8.24 -10.17
C ARG A 147 -7.09 -7.53 -9.79
N ARG A 148 -6.87 -7.22 -8.51
CA ARG A 148 -5.62 -6.61 -8.01
C ARG A 148 -4.71 -7.70 -7.43
N ASN A 149 -3.40 -7.45 -7.42
CA ASN A 149 -2.38 -8.45 -7.08
C ASN A 149 -2.47 -8.91 -5.62
N VAL A 150 -2.82 -8.00 -4.70
CA VAL A 150 -2.95 -8.28 -3.26
C VAL A 150 -4.22 -7.63 -2.73
N ILE A 151 -5.00 -8.37 -1.92
CA ILE A 151 -6.12 -7.83 -1.15
C ILE A 151 -5.92 -8.20 0.32
N ILE A 152 -5.70 -7.18 1.15
CA ILE A 152 -5.64 -7.26 2.61
C ILE A 152 -7.03 -6.91 3.14
N ASN A 153 -7.53 -7.70 4.08
CA ASN A 153 -8.91 -7.61 4.53
C ASN A 153 -8.96 -7.57 6.06
N ASP A 154 -9.24 -6.40 6.64
CA ASP A 154 -9.41 -6.27 8.09
C ASP A 154 -10.68 -7.01 8.54
N GLN A 155 -10.47 -8.14 9.20
CA GLN A 155 -11.50 -9.16 9.40
C GLN A 155 -12.10 -9.01 10.80
N VAL A 156 -13.43 -8.84 10.87
CA VAL A 156 -14.15 -8.79 12.15
C VAL A 156 -14.15 -10.18 12.79
N ALA A 157 -13.22 -10.38 13.73
CA ALA A 157 -12.93 -11.66 14.38
C ALA A 157 -14.12 -12.37 15.07
N ALA A 158 -15.29 -11.74 15.15
CA ALA A 158 -16.56 -12.39 15.54
C ALA A 158 -16.94 -13.59 14.65
N VAL A 159 -16.36 -13.71 13.44
CA VAL A 159 -16.51 -14.90 12.58
C VAL A 159 -15.65 -16.07 13.08
N ASN A 160 -14.54 -15.83 13.78
CA ASN A 160 -13.59 -16.88 14.17
C ASN A 160 -14.17 -17.86 15.22
N PRO A 161 -14.92 -17.42 16.26
CA PRO A 161 -15.68 -18.34 17.11
C PRO A 161 -16.75 -19.16 16.36
N LEU A 162 -17.34 -18.60 15.30
CA LEU A 162 -18.34 -19.29 14.48
C LEU A 162 -17.67 -20.36 13.60
N LEU A 163 -16.51 -20.05 13.02
CA LEU A 163 -15.67 -21.04 12.32
C LEU A 163 -15.20 -22.14 13.28
N SER A 164 -14.80 -21.79 14.50
CA SER A 164 -14.43 -22.76 15.56
C SER A 164 -15.62 -23.59 16.09
N PHE A 165 -16.85 -23.31 15.67
CA PHE A 165 -18.04 -24.12 15.96
C PHE A 165 -18.39 -25.07 14.80
N PHE A 166 -17.98 -24.75 13.57
CA PHE A 166 -18.24 -25.57 12.38
C PHE A 166 -17.03 -26.41 11.93
N CYS A 167 -15.81 -26.10 12.36
CA CYS A 167 -14.72 -27.06 12.35
C CYS A 167 -14.87 -28.02 13.53
N GLU A 168 -15.01 -29.33 13.24
CA GLU A 168 -14.87 -30.39 14.24
C GLU A 168 -13.46 -30.41 14.86
N LYS A 169 -13.33 -31.15 15.97
CA LYS A 169 -12.26 -30.99 16.96
C LYS A 169 -11.63 -32.33 17.36
#